data_AF-A0A0F9FRJ2-F1
#
_entry.id   AF-A0A0F9FRJ2-F1
#
_cell.length_a   1.000
_cell.length_b   1.000
_cell.length_c   1.000
_cell.angle_alpha   90.00
_cell.angle_beta   90.00
_cell.angle_gamma   90.00
#
_symmetry.space_group_name_H-M   'P 1'
#
loop_
_entity.id
_entity.type
_entity.pdbx_description
1 polymer ?
#
loop_
_entity_poly.entity_id
_entity_poly.type
_entity_poly.pdbx_seq_one_letter_code
_entity_poly.pdbx_strand_id
1 'polypeptide(L)'
;MTDRQATCEERIDDHLKTNLDWFDQIMFRMDFEPRGDLDDMDYDEIAQIGQHVGELPSKKGTDDKWREISSREDLTEHILEVTDDAYADETWMEAPLSVEKRTTIIVQMSWGGPSDQFECVLDDEGHIDQVTYRFLDWFDGATREININHHPNLERFLQRFVDYETGNY
;
A
#
# COMPACT_ATOMS: atom_id res chain seq x y z
N MET A 1 -23.74 6.47 -2.54
CA MET A 1 -24.27 7.75 -1.99
C MET A 1 -23.52 7.98 -0.70
N THR A 2 -22.56 8.90 -0.66
CA THR A 2 -21.84 9.21 0.58
C THR A 2 -22.79 9.91 1.53
N ASP A 3 -23.07 9.26 2.67
CA ASP A 3 -23.89 9.85 3.71
C ASP A 3 -23.16 11.07 4.27
N ARG A 4 -23.66 12.27 3.94
CA ARG A 4 -23.08 13.53 4.41
C ARG A 4 -23.20 13.71 5.92
N GLN A 5 -23.89 12.79 6.61
CA GLN A 5 -24.03 12.78 8.07
C GLN A 5 -22.97 11.93 8.79
N ALA A 6 -22.17 11.13 8.08
CA ALA A 6 -21.12 10.31 8.68
C ALA A 6 -19.96 11.17 9.24
N THR A 7 -19.38 10.71 10.34
CA THR A 7 -18.20 11.35 10.95
C THR A 7 -16.95 11.20 10.06
N CYS A 8 -15.92 11.99 10.31
CA CYS A 8 -14.65 11.84 9.59
C CYS A 8 -14.01 10.46 9.82
N GLU A 9 -14.17 9.87 11.01
CA GLU A 9 -13.64 8.54 11.36
C GLU A 9 -14.36 7.44 10.56
N GLU A 10 -15.70 7.45 10.52
CA GLU A 10 -16.45 6.47 9.72
C GLU A 10 -16.13 6.59 8.23
N ARG A 11 -15.94 7.83 7.73
CA ARG A 11 -15.57 8.07 6.35
C ARG A 11 -14.15 7.62 6.01
N ILE A 12 -13.20 7.65 6.96
CA ILE A 12 -11.84 7.16 6.69
C ILE A 12 -11.82 5.64 6.64
N ASP A 13 -12.59 4.97 7.50
CA ASP A 13 -12.69 3.51 7.51
C ASP A 13 -13.30 2.97 6.22
N ASP A 14 -14.42 3.56 5.76
CA ASP A 14 -15.06 3.20 4.50
C ASP A 14 -14.13 3.41 3.29
N HIS A 15 -13.41 4.54 3.28
CA HIS A 15 -12.49 4.85 2.19
C HIS A 15 -11.27 3.93 2.19
N LEU A 16 -10.71 3.65 3.38
CA LEU A 16 -9.60 2.72 3.54
C LEU A 16 -10.00 1.31 3.08
N LYS A 17 -11.16 0.83 3.51
CA LYS A 17 -11.69 -0.48 3.08
C LYS A 17 -11.82 -0.55 1.55
N THR A 18 -12.42 0.46 0.95
CA THR A 18 -12.58 0.53 -0.52
C THR A 18 -11.23 0.46 -1.23
N ASN A 19 -10.22 1.18 -0.73
CA ASN A 19 -8.89 1.17 -1.34
C ASN A 19 -8.18 -0.18 -1.14
N LEU A 20 -8.31 -0.81 0.04
CA LEU A 20 -7.75 -2.14 0.30
C LEU A 20 -8.37 -3.20 -0.62
N ASP A 21 -9.70 -3.24 -0.71
CA ASP A 21 -10.42 -4.16 -1.60
C ASP A 21 -9.98 -3.97 -3.06
N TRP A 22 -9.75 -2.72 -3.48
CA TRP A 22 -9.27 -2.39 -4.82
C TRP A 22 -7.82 -2.85 -5.07
N PHE A 23 -6.91 -2.67 -4.10
CA PHE A 23 -5.54 -3.18 -4.19
C PHE A 23 -5.51 -4.70 -4.29
N ASP A 24 -6.31 -5.40 -3.48
CA ASP A 24 -6.40 -6.86 -3.50
C ASP A 24 -6.84 -7.35 -4.90
N GLN A 25 -7.83 -6.70 -5.52
CA GLN A 25 -8.28 -7.03 -6.87
C GLN A 25 -7.18 -6.82 -7.92
N ILE A 26 -6.44 -5.72 -7.86
CA ILE A 26 -5.39 -5.42 -8.84
C ILE A 26 -4.19 -6.34 -8.68
N MET A 27 -3.71 -6.54 -7.46
CA MET A 27 -2.59 -7.45 -7.20
C MET A 27 -2.97 -8.88 -7.59
N PHE A 28 -4.19 -9.32 -7.27
CA PHE A 28 -4.70 -10.62 -7.72
C PHE A 28 -4.68 -10.74 -9.24
N ARG A 29 -5.16 -9.74 -9.99
CA ARG A 29 -5.13 -9.77 -11.46
C ARG A 29 -3.71 -9.76 -12.04
N MET A 30 -2.74 -9.15 -11.36
CA MET A 30 -1.34 -9.15 -11.80
C MET A 30 -0.65 -10.52 -11.62
N ASP A 31 -0.94 -11.20 -10.51
CA ASP A 31 -0.32 -12.48 -10.17
C ASP A 31 -1.04 -13.68 -10.81
N PHE A 32 -2.28 -13.49 -11.26
CA PHE A 32 -3.13 -14.55 -11.83
C PHE A 32 -2.72 -14.86 -13.28
N GLU A 33 -2.48 -16.15 -13.59
CA GLU A 33 -2.18 -16.63 -14.95
C GLU A 33 -3.41 -17.40 -15.50
N PRO A 34 -4.33 -16.72 -16.20
CA PRO A 34 -5.68 -17.24 -16.42
C PRO A 34 -5.74 -18.57 -17.17
N ARG A 35 -4.88 -18.74 -18.18
CA ARG A 35 -4.88 -19.95 -19.01
C ARG A 35 -4.28 -21.17 -18.30
N GLY A 36 -3.38 -20.98 -17.35
CA GLY A 36 -2.81 -22.08 -16.56
C GLY A 36 -3.70 -22.44 -15.38
N ASP A 37 -4.23 -21.42 -14.70
CA ASP A 37 -4.94 -21.59 -13.44
C ASP A 37 -6.37 -22.14 -13.63
N LEU A 38 -7.07 -21.78 -14.71
CA LEU A 38 -8.50 -22.12 -14.88
C LEU A 38 -8.75 -23.53 -15.45
N ASP A 39 -7.77 -24.16 -16.08
CA ASP A 39 -7.97 -25.38 -16.88
C ASP A 39 -8.45 -26.56 -16.02
N ASP A 40 -7.99 -26.66 -14.77
CA ASP A 40 -8.30 -27.75 -13.83
C ASP A 40 -9.39 -27.40 -12.80
N MET A 41 -9.91 -26.16 -12.81
CA MET A 41 -10.87 -25.67 -11.81
C MET A 41 -12.32 -25.99 -12.17
N ASP A 42 -13.13 -26.25 -11.13
CA ASP A 42 -14.59 -26.41 -11.27
C ASP A 42 -15.34 -25.06 -11.29
N TYR A 43 -16.65 -25.10 -11.51
CA TYR A 43 -17.44 -23.86 -11.60
C TYR A 43 -17.38 -23.02 -10.32
N ASP A 44 -17.44 -23.64 -9.15
CA ASP A 44 -17.48 -22.91 -7.87
C ASP A 44 -16.12 -22.27 -7.57
N GLU A 45 -15.04 -22.94 -7.94
CA GLU A 45 -13.67 -22.43 -7.87
C GLU A 45 -13.45 -21.25 -8.83
N ILE A 46 -13.93 -21.36 -10.07
CA ILE A 46 -13.86 -20.29 -11.06
C ILE A 46 -14.78 -19.11 -10.64
N ALA A 47 -15.93 -19.37 -10.04
CA ALA A 47 -16.83 -18.33 -9.53
C ALA A 47 -16.22 -17.54 -8.37
N GLN A 48 -15.43 -18.19 -7.51
CA GLN A 48 -14.66 -17.51 -6.48
C GLN A 48 -13.61 -16.59 -7.07
N ILE A 49 -12.89 -17.01 -8.12
CA ILE A 49 -11.97 -16.13 -8.87
C ILE A 49 -12.74 -14.96 -9.46
N GLY A 50 -13.91 -15.22 -10.07
CA GLY A 50 -14.80 -14.20 -10.64
C GLY A 50 -15.07 -13.04 -9.69
N GLN A 51 -15.31 -13.33 -8.39
CA GLN A 51 -15.54 -12.31 -7.36
C GLN A 51 -14.30 -11.44 -7.06
N HIS A 52 -13.09 -11.97 -7.25
CA HIS A 52 -11.84 -11.26 -7.03
C HIS A 52 -11.41 -10.46 -8.27
N VAL A 53 -11.78 -10.90 -9.47
CA VAL A 53 -11.48 -10.15 -10.69
C VAL A 53 -12.55 -9.10 -11.03
N GLY A 54 -13.68 -9.02 -10.33
CA GLY A 54 -14.70 -7.97 -10.54
C GLY A 54 -16.13 -8.41 -10.23
N GLU A 55 -17.12 -7.67 -10.77
CA GLU A 55 -18.53 -8.07 -10.63
C GLU A 55 -18.77 -9.41 -11.32
N LEU A 56 -19.47 -10.32 -10.63
CA LEU A 56 -19.88 -11.62 -11.16
C LEU A 56 -20.65 -11.44 -12.48
N PRO A 57 -20.29 -12.18 -13.54
CA PRO A 57 -20.69 -11.78 -14.87
C PRO A 57 -22.14 -12.09 -15.18
N SER A 58 -22.74 -11.11 -15.86
CA SER A 58 -23.92 -11.35 -16.70
C SER A 58 -23.49 -11.32 -18.16
N LYS A 59 -24.02 -12.24 -18.98
CA LYS A 59 -23.81 -12.27 -20.44
C LYS A 59 -25.06 -11.76 -21.13
N LYS A 60 -24.89 -10.98 -22.20
CA LYS A 60 -26.01 -10.56 -23.05
C LYS A 60 -26.38 -11.70 -23.99
N GLY A 61 -27.58 -12.24 -23.82
CA GLY A 61 -28.12 -13.29 -24.69
C GLY A 61 -28.40 -12.79 -26.10
N THR A 62 -28.65 -13.72 -27.03
CA THR A 62 -29.06 -13.41 -28.42
C THR A 62 -30.40 -12.68 -28.52
N ASP A 63 -31.17 -12.66 -27.42
CA ASP A 63 -32.41 -11.93 -27.25
C ASP A 63 -32.22 -10.53 -26.62
N ASP A 64 -30.97 -10.06 -26.56
CA ASP A 64 -30.57 -8.76 -26.00
C ASP A 64 -30.81 -8.61 -24.49
N LYS A 65 -31.05 -9.72 -23.77
CA LYS A 65 -31.26 -9.73 -22.32
C LYS A 65 -30.00 -10.17 -21.57
N TRP A 66 -29.70 -9.48 -20.49
CA TRP A 66 -28.65 -9.87 -19.54
C TRP A 66 -29.10 -11.05 -18.68
N ARG A 67 -28.24 -12.04 -18.54
CA ARG A 67 -28.46 -13.21 -17.69
C ARG A 67 -27.18 -13.55 -16.97
N GLU A 68 -27.30 -14.05 -15.74
CA GLU A 68 -26.18 -14.57 -14.98
C GLU A 68 -25.50 -15.72 -15.73
N ILE A 69 -24.17 -15.74 -15.70
CA ILE A 69 -23.41 -16.83 -16.30
C ILE A 69 -23.53 -18.07 -15.43
N SER A 70 -24.12 -19.14 -15.99
CA SER A 70 -24.35 -20.39 -15.27
C SER A 70 -23.57 -21.58 -15.84
N SER A 71 -22.66 -21.35 -16.79
CA SER A 71 -21.82 -22.39 -17.37
C SER A 71 -20.36 -22.12 -17.03
N ARG A 72 -19.58 -23.19 -16.87
CA ARG A 72 -18.14 -23.11 -16.61
C ARG A 72 -17.43 -22.43 -17.77
N GLU A 73 -17.75 -22.85 -18.99
CA GLU A 73 -17.11 -22.35 -20.21
C GLU A 73 -17.32 -20.84 -20.40
N ASP A 74 -18.55 -20.35 -20.21
CA ASP A 74 -18.83 -18.91 -20.34
C ASP A 74 -18.15 -18.10 -19.22
N LEU A 75 -18.01 -18.67 -18.02
CA LEU A 75 -17.37 -18.01 -16.89
C LEU A 75 -15.84 -17.94 -17.07
N THR A 76 -15.24 -19.02 -17.57
CA THR A 76 -13.84 -19.06 -18.00
C THR A 76 -13.57 -18.04 -19.10
N GLU A 77 -14.42 -17.98 -20.14
CA GLU A 77 -14.31 -16.99 -21.22
C GLU A 77 -14.36 -15.56 -20.66
N HIS A 78 -15.28 -15.27 -19.75
CA HIS A 78 -15.38 -13.95 -19.14
C HIS A 78 -14.17 -13.57 -18.29
N ILE A 79 -13.69 -14.48 -17.43
CA ILE A 79 -12.49 -14.21 -16.61
C ILE A 79 -11.29 -13.97 -17.53
N LEU A 80 -11.14 -14.77 -18.59
CA LEU A 80 -10.12 -14.55 -19.61
C LEU A 80 -10.28 -13.16 -20.23
N GLU A 81 -11.47 -12.72 -20.65
CA GLU A 81 -11.66 -11.38 -21.21
C GLU A 81 -11.29 -10.24 -20.24
N VAL A 82 -11.60 -10.37 -18.94
CA VAL A 82 -11.32 -9.35 -17.93
C VAL A 82 -9.84 -9.32 -17.52
N THR A 83 -9.12 -10.43 -17.70
CA THR A 83 -7.72 -10.60 -17.29
C THR A 83 -6.73 -10.58 -18.46
N ASP A 84 -7.18 -10.82 -19.70
CA ASP A 84 -6.42 -10.72 -20.96
C ASP A 84 -6.26 -9.25 -21.41
N ASP A 85 -6.74 -8.31 -20.61
CA ASP A 85 -6.46 -6.89 -20.81
C ASP A 85 -4.96 -6.67 -20.54
N ALA A 86 -4.18 -6.60 -21.62
CA ALA A 86 -2.74 -6.31 -21.62
C ALA A 86 -2.35 -4.98 -20.92
N TYR A 87 -3.33 -4.26 -20.36
CA TYR A 87 -3.23 -3.06 -19.55
C TYR A 87 -3.18 -3.32 -18.03
N ALA A 88 -3.38 -4.56 -17.57
CA ALA A 88 -3.26 -4.89 -16.14
C ALA A 88 -1.85 -4.58 -15.59
N ASP A 89 -0.82 -4.75 -16.42
CA ASP A 89 0.58 -4.55 -16.05
C ASP A 89 0.97 -3.06 -15.84
N GLU A 90 0.19 -2.12 -16.37
CA GLU A 90 0.41 -0.66 -16.20
C GLU A 90 -0.59 0.01 -15.25
N THR A 91 -1.78 -0.58 -15.05
CA THR A 91 -2.87 0.03 -14.26
C THR A 91 -2.46 0.28 -12.80
N TRP A 92 -1.64 -0.60 -12.22
CA TRP A 92 -1.16 -0.43 -10.85
C TRP A 92 -0.12 0.72 -10.73
N MET A 93 0.65 1.00 -11.78
CA MET A 93 1.62 2.11 -11.81
C MET A 93 0.94 3.47 -11.98
N GLU A 94 -0.25 3.51 -12.60
CA GLU A 94 -1.08 4.72 -12.75
C GLU A 94 -1.91 5.05 -11.50
N ALA A 95 -1.96 4.14 -10.54
CA ALA A 95 -2.74 4.29 -9.32
C ALA A 95 -2.21 5.36 -8.35
N PRO A 96 -0.92 5.37 -7.97
CA PRO A 96 -0.41 6.39 -7.09
C PRO A 96 -0.26 7.72 -7.83
N LEU A 97 -0.75 8.81 -7.23
CA LEU A 97 -0.49 10.15 -7.74
C LEU A 97 1.00 10.55 -7.61
N SER A 98 1.70 9.98 -6.63
CA SER A 98 3.12 10.21 -6.38
C SER A 98 3.69 9.08 -5.53
N VAL A 99 4.97 8.78 -5.74
CA VAL A 99 5.76 7.88 -4.90
C VAL A 99 6.97 8.67 -4.41
N GLU A 100 7.14 8.74 -3.08
CA GLU A 100 8.25 9.44 -2.44
C GLU A 100 9.12 8.44 -1.67
N LYS A 101 10.44 8.57 -1.81
CA LYS A 101 11.40 7.80 -1.01
C LYS A 101 11.92 8.70 0.11
N ARG A 102 11.79 8.25 1.36
CA ARG A 102 12.42 8.89 2.52
C ARG A 102 13.36 7.93 3.20
N THR A 103 14.56 8.40 3.54
CA THR A 103 15.53 7.62 4.32
C THR A 103 15.49 8.10 5.76
N THR A 104 15.31 7.19 6.71
CA THR A 104 15.33 7.51 8.15
C THR A 104 16.46 6.75 8.83
N ILE A 105 17.30 7.48 9.57
CA ILE A 105 18.38 6.91 10.40
C ILE A 105 18.04 7.16 11.86
N ILE A 106 18.06 6.09 12.67
CA ILE A 106 17.77 6.13 14.10
C ILE A 106 19.07 6.03 14.88
N VAL A 107 19.42 7.11 15.58
CA VAL A 107 20.56 7.16 16.50
C VAL A 107 20.03 6.92 17.91
N GLN A 108 20.13 5.67 18.37
CA GLN A 108 19.69 5.28 19.71
C GLN A 108 20.75 5.66 20.75
N MET A 109 20.32 6.41 21.77
CA MET A 109 21.19 6.95 22.81
C MET A 109 21.21 6.09 24.07
N SER A 110 20.10 5.41 24.37
CA SER A 110 19.99 4.46 25.48
C SER A 110 19.04 3.31 25.17
N TRP A 111 19.22 2.18 25.87
CA TRP A 111 18.37 0.99 25.79
C TRP A 111 17.82 0.63 27.18
N GLY A 112 16.69 -0.08 27.21
CA GLY A 112 15.93 -0.39 28.43
C GLY A 112 14.75 0.57 28.62
N GLY A 113 14.10 0.53 29.78
CA GLY A 113 13.31 1.68 30.22
C GLY A 113 14.18 2.56 31.11
N PRO A 114 14.05 3.90 31.09
CA PRO A 114 13.61 4.64 29.91
C PRO A 114 14.66 4.54 28.79
N SER A 115 14.22 4.59 27.53
CA SER A 115 15.09 4.70 26.35
C SER A 115 14.89 6.01 25.62
N ASP A 116 15.90 6.41 24.85
CA ASP A 116 15.82 7.58 24.01
C ASP A 116 16.60 7.44 22.69
N GLN A 117 16.11 8.14 21.68
CA GLN A 117 16.66 8.11 20.33
C GLN A 117 16.41 9.40 19.55
N PHE A 118 17.26 9.66 18.56
CA PHE A 118 17.02 10.65 17.51
C PHE A 118 16.66 9.93 16.21
N GLU A 119 15.56 10.33 15.58
CA GLU A 119 15.19 9.91 14.23
C GLU A 119 15.52 11.04 13.27
N CYS A 120 16.42 10.77 12.33
CA CYS A 120 16.88 11.71 11.32
C CYS A 120 16.26 11.31 9.98
N VAL A 121 15.36 12.12 9.45
CA VAL A 121 14.88 11.99 8.07
C VAL A 121 15.85 12.73 7.17
N LEU A 122 16.33 12.05 6.14
CA LEU A 122 17.27 12.62 5.19
C LEU A 122 16.55 13.16 3.96
N ASP A 123 17.12 14.21 3.38
CA ASP A 123 16.80 14.65 2.02
C ASP A 123 17.42 13.72 0.96
N ASP A 124 17.18 14.05 -0.31
CA ASP A 124 17.69 13.31 -1.46
C ASP A 124 19.23 13.39 -1.61
N GLU A 125 19.89 14.35 -0.94
CA GLU A 125 21.34 14.53 -0.93
C GLU A 125 22.01 13.77 0.23
N GLY A 126 21.22 13.18 1.14
CA GLY A 126 21.71 12.46 2.32
C GLY A 126 22.02 13.37 3.51
N HIS A 127 21.53 14.61 3.49
CA HIS A 127 21.62 15.54 4.60
C HIS A 127 20.38 15.45 5.50
N ILE A 128 20.54 15.78 6.78
CA ILE A 128 19.44 15.75 7.73
C ILE A 128 18.46 16.90 7.44
N ASP A 129 17.24 16.56 7.03
CA ASP A 129 16.14 17.52 6.80
C ASP A 129 15.29 17.70 8.08
N GLN A 130 14.95 16.60 8.76
CA GLN A 130 14.14 16.62 9.97
C GLN A 130 14.75 15.75 11.07
N VAL A 131 14.71 16.24 12.31
CA VAL A 131 15.09 15.49 13.51
C VAL A 131 13.92 15.41 14.49
N THR A 132 13.57 14.19 14.89
CA THR A 132 12.63 13.93 15.98
C THR A 132 13.37 13.25 17.13
N TYR A 133 13.31 13.83 18.32
CA TYR A 133 13.72 13.15 19.55
C TYR A 133 12.56 12.38 20.12
N ARG A 134 12.78 11.09 20.42
CA ARG A 134 11.82 10.24 21.11
C ARG A 134 12.40 9.81 22.44
N PHE A 135 11.58 9.95 23.48
CA PHE A 135 11.82 9.43 24.80
C PHE A 135 10.72 8.42 25.11
N LEU A 136 11.09 7.21 25.48
CA LEU A 136 10.18 6.13 25.84
C LEU A 136 10.44 5.76 27.30
N ASP A 137 9.44 5.89 28.15
CA ASP A 137 9.43 5.38 29.50
C ASP A 137 8.81 3.97 29.54
N TRP A 138 8.88 3.27 30.67
CA TRP A 138 8.25 1.96 30.85
C TRP A 138 6.74 1.95 30.65
N PHE A 139 6.09 3.11 30.68
CA PHE A 139 4.63 3.24 30.65
C PHE A 139 4.10 4.08 29.48
N ASP A 140 4.89 5.00 28.92
CA ASP A 140 4.46 5.95 27.89
C ASP A 140 5.66 6.48 27.08
N GLY A 141 5.42 7.25 26.03
CA GLY A 141 6.44 7.90 25.22
C GLY A 141 6.11 9.35 24.88
N ALA A 142 7.15 10.14 24.67
CA ALA A 142 7.06 11.52 24.22
C ALA A 142 7.94 11.77 23.00
N THR A 143 7.44 12.54 22.05
CA THR A 143 8.17 12.94 20.84
C THR A 143 8.30 14.46 20.78
N ARG A 144 9.44 14.94 20.30
CA ARG A 144 9.68 16.36 20.05
C ARG A 144 10.40 16.54 18.72
N GLU A 145 9.84 17.36 17.85
CA GLU A 145 10.55 17.86 16.68
C GLU A 145 11.63 18.84 17.13
N ILE A 146 12.83 18.70 16.57
CA ILE A 146 13.97 19.56 16.85
C ILE A 146 14.24 20.40 15.61
N ASN A 147 14.24 21.72 15.78
CA ASN A 147 14.77 22.62 14.76
C ASN A 147 16.30 22.52 14.77
N ILE A 148 16.84 21.68 13.89
CA ILE A 148 18.26 21.30 13.90
C ILE A 148 19.19 22.49 13.65
N ASN A 149 18.73 23.53 12.93
CA ASN A 149 19.46 24.77 12.68
C ASN A 149 19.79 25.56 13.95
N HIS A 150 19.03 25.37 15.03
CA HIS A 150 19.32 25.97 16.34
C HIS A 150 20.32 25.15 17.18
N HIS A 151 20.73 23.97 16.70
CA HIS A 151 21.56 23.01 17.43
C HIS A 151 22.71 22.46 16.58
N PRO A 152 23.68 23.29 16.13
CA PRO A 152 24.71 22.90 15.17
C PRO A 152 25.65 21.78 15.66
N ASN A 153 25.85 21.65 16.98
CA ASN A 153 26.63 20.53 17.54
C ASN A 153 25.87 19.20 17.49
N LEU A 154 24.55 19.24 17.65
CA LEU A 154 23.71 18.06 17.53
C LEU A 154 23.66 17.61 16.06
N GLU A 155 23.45 18.55 15.14
CA GLU A 155 23.52 18.31 13.70
C GLU A 155 24.81 17.60 13.32
N ARG A 156 25.96 18.18 13.69
CA ARG A 156 27.27 17.60 13.41
C ARG A 156 27.46 16.21 14.03
N PHE A 157 26.93 15.99 15.24
CA PHE A 157 27.00 14.70 15.91
C PHE A 157 26.20 13.64 15.15
N LEU A 158 24.95 13.94 14.80
CA LEU A 158 24.05 13.03 14.09
C LEU A 158 24.53 12.78 12.66
N GLN A 159 24.96 13.83 11.94
CA GLN A 159 25.43 13.72 10.56
C GLN A 159 26.63 12.76 10.44
N ARG A 160 27.50 12.67 11.46
CA ARG A 160 28.60 11.68 11.43
C ARG A 160 28.12 10.23 11.41
N PHE A 161 27.03 9.92 12.12
CA PHE A 161 26.45 8.59 12.08
C PHE A 161 25.69 8.36 10.78
N VAL A 162 25.01 9.40 10.27
CA VAL A 162 24.41 9.37 8.94
C VAL A 162 25.45 9.05 7.87
N ASP A 163 26.54 9.81 7.81
CA ASP A 163 27.61 9.62 6.83
C ASP A 163 28.26 8.23 6.93
N TYR A 164 28.40 7.71 8.15
CA TYR A 164 28.92 6.36 8.40
C TYR A 164 27.97 5.28 7.84
N GLU A 165 26.68 5.37 8.11
CA GLU A 165 25.68 4.39 7.67
C GLU A 165 25.38 4.49 6.17
N THR A 166 25.45 5.69 5.58
CA THR A 166 25.26 5.89 4.14
C THR A 166 26.53 5.64 3.32
N GLY A 167 27.68 5.47 3.97
CA GLY A 167 28.97 5.24 3.30
C GLY A 167 29.57 6.49 2.65
N ASN A 168 29.18 7.68 3.10
CA ASN A 168 29.65 8.99 2.59
C ASN A 168 30.97 9.46 3.25
N TYR A 169 31.82 8.53 3.70
CA TYR A 169 33.02 8.80 4.50
C TYR A 169 34.30 8.99 3.68
#